data_AF-A0AAD7AE19-F1
#
_entry.id   AF-A0AAD7AE19-F1
#
_cell.length_a   1.000
_cell.length_b   1.000
_cell.length_c   1.000
_cell.angle_alpha   90.00
_cell.angle_beta   90.00
_cell.angle_gamma   90.00
#
_symmetry.space_group_name_H-M   'P 1'
#
loop_
_entity.id
_entity.type
_entity.pdbx_description
1 polymer ?
#
loop_
_entity_poly.entity_id
_entity_poly.type
_entity_poly.pdbx_seq_one_letter_code
_entity_poly.pdbx_strand_id
1 'polypeptide(L)'
;MAFNPYDEVPASPPFSPQSALSPNRVVREKYAYRADTSELKALPTLSAHTTTPAHDIGYYPASLCVLFVWLVFVVLLLWLLESAVKHGPESLSQPWAYTTLPSLLITVFAQGHAAVTAMHLSRVSVSALHSVRTSPSTWAEVFWISDRAWQGPVGILSTFFAASRLRVRTSAHFVLCAVTCLTALVTPIILSRAYPIRTITVNEDTMIAPLALSVTRMGAVDAYAEIGTGTGSWTTALSVADTYNSSVYLPPGASRNDDPLDFFFAGNVQGTTTRIPGLRLSGQCAPVQTTVSGLSDFPAYCTAQIPDVNTRYLSGTVTITPPSTNLTLITCCNATWNAVFSANGTTATNFGYIYVQSTNASAVSTTVPGSSVSGVIRCDTRFSTGNATLSGATGTYSNFTEVALYQSTQGGEPLLDPLYALFYYLGYGSSTNLFTNDDSSKAAVVRALGYTGISLDGSTPSYTQPSLDEIATGFWRGVSYNVAGLGLLSRSNDTLYPAVQSGQTSVYVREKRFAIAAYVLLATWLLLLLFITGRSFRPTFGGSFDSYITAKLVMDKPGLVDHSRGDLASNENLRAPFFRIGRDESGRVVVAEE
;
A
#
# COMPACT_ATOMS: atom_id res chain seq x y z
N MET A 1 11.94 13.96 -26.32
CA MET A 1 12.08 12.49 -26.38
C MET A 1 11.08 11.90 -25.41
N ALA A 2 9.96 11.37 -25.93
CA ALA A 2 8.89 10.79 -25.15
C ALA A 2 8.66 9.36 -25.66
N PHE A 3 8.89 8.38 -24.80
CA PHE A 3 8.56 6.97 -25.06
C PHE A 3 7.14 6.71 -24.56
N ASN A 4 6.29 6.26 -25.47
CA ASN A 4 4.93 5.81 -25.24
C ASN A 4 4.93 4.28 -25.35
N PRO A 5 4.68 3.50 -24.28
CA PRO A 5 4.58 2.05 -24.38
C PRO A 5 3.11 1.64 -24.29
N TYR A 6 2.43 1.59 -25.43
CA TYR A 6 1.21 0.81 -25.59
C TYR A 6 1.46 -0.14 -26.77
N ASP A 7 2.04 -1.30 -26.48
CA ASP A 7 2.00 -2.44 -27.38
C ASP A 7 0.78 -3.30 -27.05
N GLU A 8 0.10 -3.65 -28.14
CA GLU A 8 -1.18 -4.33 -28.24
C GLU A 8 -1.09 -5.77 -27.70
N VAL A 9 -1.93 -6.07 -26.70
CA VAL A 9 -2.20 -7.45 -26.26
C VAL A 9 -3.31 -8.02 -27.14
N PRO A 10 -3.18 -9.24 -27.72
CA PRO A 10 -4.25 -9.84 -28.49
C PRO A 10 -5.44 -10.18 -27.58
N ALA A 11 -6.61 -9.69 -27.96
CA ALA A 11 -7.88 -9.96 -27.30
C ALA A 11 -8.16 -11.47 -27.22
N SER A 12 -8.35 -11.97 -26.01
CA SER A 12 -8.90 -13.29 -25.74
C SER A 12 -10.40 -13.32 -26.06
N PRO A 13 -10.94 -14.40 -26.66
CA PRO A 13 -12.33 -14.46 -27.03
C PRO A 13 -13.24 -14.69 -25.81
N PRO A 14 -14.49 -14.19 -25.84
CA PRO A 14 -15.40 -14.25 -24.71
C PRO A 14 -15.98 -15.67 -24.56
N PHE A 15 -15.85 -16.24 -23.36
CA PHE A 15 -16.63 -17.40 -22.96
C PHE A 15 -18.07 -16.97 -22.65
N SER A 16 -19.01 -17.41 -23.48
CA SER A 16 -20.45 -17.39 -23.19
C SER A 16 -20.98 -18.82 -23.06
N PRO A 17 -21.99 -19.03 -22.20
CA PRO A 17 -22.40 -20.35 -21.72
C PRO A 17 -23.31 -21.04 -22.73
N GLN A 18 -22.97 -22.25 -23.15
CA GLN A 18 -23.87 -23.07 -23.96
C GLN A 18 -24.84 -23.87 -23.07
N SER A 19 -26.09 -23.50 -23.26
CA SER A 19 -27.32 -24.20 -22.93
C SER A 19 -27.42 -25.61 -23.51
N ALA A 20 -28.03 -26.49 -22.71
CA ALA A 20 -29.04 -27.48 -23.11
C ALA A 20 -28.76 -28.37 -24.34
N LEU A 21 -28.40 -29.63 -24.07
CA LEU A 21 -28.57 -30.74 -24.99
C LEU A 21 -29.56 -31.76 -24.40
N SER A 22 -30.61 -32.03 -25.16
CA SER A 22 -31.53 -33.15 -25.07
C SER A 22 -32.10 -33.35 -26.49
N PRO A 23 -32.65 -34.51 -26.88
CA PRO A 23 -32.25 -35.90 -26.66
C PRO A 23 -32.08 -36.61 -28.04
N ASN A 24 -31.83 -37.93 -28.03
CA ASN A 24 -31.96 -38.93 -29.12
C ASN A 24 -30.66 -39.58 -29.57
N ARG A 25 -30.33 -40.71 -28.94
CA ARG A 25 -30.05 -41.93 -29.70
C ARG A 25 -30.40 -43.17 -28.88
N VAL A 26 -31.59 -43.68 -29.16
CA VAL A 26 -32.01 -45.03 -28.80
C VAL A 26 -31.13 -46.01 -29.58
N VAL A 27 -30.26 -46.73 -28.89
CA VAL A 27 -29.73 -48.00 -29.40
C VAL A 27 -30.38 -49.11 -28.56
N ARG A 28 -31.41 -49.71 -29.16
CA ARG A 28 -31.99 -50.97 -28.71
C ARG A 28 -30.96 -52.07 -29.00
N GLU A 29 -30.28 -52.56 -27.98
CA GLU A 29 -29.76 -53.93 -28.01
C GLU A 29 -30.75 -54.84 -27.29
N LYS A 30 -31.52 -55.57 -28.11
CA LYS A 30 -32.28 -56.75 -27.71
C LYS A 30 -31.28 -57.87 -27.44
N TYR A 31 -31.02 -58.17 -26.17
CA TYR A 31 -30.66 -59.54 -25.79
C TYR A 31 -31.89 -60.19 -25.16
N ALA A 32 -32.62 -60.93 -26.01
CA ALA A 32 -33.61 -61.90 -25.57
C ALA A 32 -32.86 -63.07 -24.93
N TYR A 33 -32.85 -63.15 -23.60
CA TYR A 33 -32.47 -64.38 -22.92
C TYR A 33 -33.70 -65.30 -22.90
N ARG A 34 -33.69 -66.28 -23.81
CA ARG A 34 -34.68 -67.33 -23.92
C ARG A 34 -34.52 -68.23 -22.70
N ALA A 35 -35.56 -68.32 -21.87
CA ALA A 35 -35.64 -69.34 -20.84
C ALA A 35 -35.79 -70.70 -21.53
N ASP A 36 -34.74 -71.53 -21.48
CA ASP A 36 -34.85 -72.96 -21.70
C ASP A 36 -34.85 -73.63 -20.33
N THR A 37 -36.06 -73.88 -19.84
CA THR A 37 -36.36 -74.79 -18.74
C THR A 37 -36.34 -76.22 -19.25
N SER A 38 -35.15 -76.79 -19.44
CA SER A 38 -34.96 -78.24 -19.52
C SER A 38 -33.48 -78.60 -19.46
N GLU A 39 -32.91 -78.59 -18.26
CA GLU A 39 -32.00 -79.66 -17.82
C GLU A 39 -31.83 -79.54 -16.29
N LEU A 40 -32.80 -80.12 -15.60
CA LEU A 40 -32.61 -80.64 -14.24
C LEU A 40 -31.56 -81.76 -14.35
N LYS A 41 -30.28 -81.43 -14.13
CA LYS A 41 -29.25 -82.39 -13.75
C LYS A 41 -28.54 -81.86 -12.52
N ALA A 42 -28.81 -82.56 -11.43
CA ALA A 42 -28.14 -82.56 -10.14
C ALA A 42 -26.80 -81.79 -10.14
N LEU A 43 -26.84 -80.55 -9.64
CA LEU A 43 -25.65 -79.90 -9.12
C LEU A 43 -25.42 -80.45 -7.71
N PRO A 44 -24.27 -81.08 -7.44
CA PRO A 44 -23.97 -81.62 -6.13
C PRO A 44 -23.96 -80.48 -5.12
N THR A 45 -24.44 -80.79 -3.91
CA THR A 45 -24.18 -80.04 -2.69
C THR A 45 -22.69 -79.73 -2.60
N LEU A 46 -22.30 -78.54 -3.05
CA LEU A 46 -20.94 -78.04 -2.93
C LEU A 46 -20.76 -77.59 -1.48
N SER A 47 -20.57 -78.56 -0.58
CA SER A 47 -19.80 -78.36 0.65
C SER A 47 -18.33 -78.15 0.25
N ALA A 48 -18.06 -77.04 -0.43
CA ALA A 48 -16.70 -76.54 -0.56
C ALA A 48 -16.42 -75.73 0.71
N HIS A 49 -15.92 -76.44 1.73
CA HIS A 49 -15.03 -75.82 2.71
C HIS A 49 -13.76 -75.37 1.96
N THR A 50 -13.88 -74.25 1.25
CA THR A 50 -12.73 -73.50 0.77
C THR A 50 -12.16 -72.81 1.99
N THR A 51 -11.14 -73.42 2.61
CA THR A 51 -10.26 -72.76 3.56
C THR A 51 -9.53 -71.64 2.85
N THR A 52 -10.15 -70.47 2.81
CA THR A 52 -9.45 -69.20 2.59
C THR A 52 -8.40 -69.05 3.70
N PRO A 53 -7.16 -68.63 3.37
CA PRO A 53 -6.14 -68.41 4.39
C PRO A 53 -6.66 -67.42 5.41
N ALA A 54 -6.49 -67.76 6.70
CA ALA A 54 -6.83 -66.86 7.80
C ALA A 54 -6.09 -65.53 7.58
N HIS A 55 -6.83 -64.43 7.44
CA HIS A 55 -6.20 -63.11 7.43
C HIS A 55 -5.67 -62.83 8.83
N ASP A 56 -4.35 -62.75 8.95
CA ASP A 56 -3.70 -62.42 10.22
C ASP A 56 -4.13 -61.04 10.70
N ILE A 57 -4.67 -60.99 11.92
CA ILE A 57 -4.97 -59.73 12.62
C ILE A 57 -3.63 -59.13 13.06
N GLY A 58 -3.30 -57.95 12.56
CA GLY A 58 -2.02 -57.29 12.78
C GLY A 58 -2.14 -55.79 13.04
N TYR A 59 -1.02 -55.16 13.40
CA TYR A 59 -0.93 -53.71 13.49
C TYR A 59 -0.62 -53.11 12.12
N TYR A 60 -1.40 -52.09 11.74
CA TYR A 60 -1.21 -51.32 10.51
C TYR A 60 -0.81 -49.87 10.85
N PRO A 61 0.50 -49.58 11.05
CA PRO A 61 0.98 -48.30 11.57
C PRO A 61 1.10 -47.20 10.51
N ALA A 62 1.00 -47.49 9.22
CA ALA A 62 1.24 -46.52 8.14
C ALA A 62 0.39 -45.23 8.29
N SER A 63 -0.88 -45.37 8.70
CA SER A 63 -1.76 -44.21 8.96
C SER A 63 -1.28 -43.32 10.14
N LEU A 64 -0.60 -43.88 11.14
CA LEU A 64 0.02 -43.11 12.22
C LEU A 64 1.25 -42.36 11.74
N CYS A 65 2.10 -42.99 10.92
CA CYS A 65 3.27 -42.33 10.36
C CYS A 65 2.86 -41.12 9.51
N VAL A 66 1.86 -41.29 8.64
CA VAL A 66 1.31 -40.19 7.83
C VAL A 66 0.72 -39.09 8.72
N LEU A 67 -0.04 -39.45 9.75
CA LEU A 67 -0.61 -38.47 10.69
C LEU A 67 0.49 -37.71 11.44
N PHE A 68 1.55 -38.39 11.88
CA PHE A 68 2.66 -37.75 12.57
C PHE A 68 3.39 -36.74 11.69
N VAL A 69 3.71 -37.11 10.44
CA VAL A 69 4.29 -36.19 9.45
C VAL A 69 3.36 -35.00 9.21
N TRP A 70 2.06 -35.24 9.16
CA TRP A 70 1.05 -34.19 9.01
C TRP A 70 1.01 -33.23 10.21
N LEU A 71 1.14 -33.73 11.44
CA LEU A 71 1.25 -32.88 12.63
C LEU A 71 2.49 -31.98 12.58
N VAL A 72 3.63 -32.52 12.18
CA VAL A 72 4.87 -31.73 12.00
C VAL A 72 4.65 -30.65 10.95
N PHE A 73 4.00 -30.97 9.83
CA PHE A 73 3.64 -30.01 8.79
C PHE A 73 2.74 -28.88 9.31
N VAL A 74 1.71 -29.19 10.10
CA VAL A 74 0.80 -28.19 10.69
C VAL A 74 1.55 -27.24 11.63
N VAL A 75 2.42 -27.78 12.49
CA VAL A 75 3.25 -26.96 13.40
C VAL A 75 4.17 -26.03 12.62
N LEU A 76 4.83 -26.53 11.56
CA LEU A 76 5.70 -25.74 10.70
C LEU A 76 4.93 -24.64 9.98
N LEU A 77 3.73 -24.95 9.45
CA LEU A 77 2.87 -23.97 8.81
C LEU A 77 2.49 -22.83 9.76
N LEU A 78 2.05 -23.15 10.98
CA LEU A 78 1.69 -22.13 11.98
C LEU A 78 2.89 -21.25 12.35
N TRP A 79 4.06 -21.87 12.55
CA TRP A 79 5.29 -21.13 12.82
C TRP A 79 5.65 -20.19 11.68
N LEU A 80 5.56 -20.66 10.43
CA LEU A 80 5.86 -19.83 9.26
C LEU A 80 4.86 -18.68 9.10
N LEU A 81 3.57 -18.89 9.36
CA LEU A 81 2.55 -17.85 9.30
C LEU A 81 2.78 -16.75 10.34
N GLU A 82 3.11 -17.12 11.58
CA GLU A 82 3.49 -16.15 12.61
C GLU A 82 4.78 -15.41 12.25
N SER A 83 5.76 -16.11 11.68
CA SER A 83 7.00 -15.50 11.21
C SER A 83 6.77 -14.50 10.07
N ALA A 84 5.89 -14.84 9.11
CA ALA A 84 5.51 -13.98 8.01
C ALA A 84 4.80 -12.70 8.45
N VAL A 85 3.93 -12.78 9.46
CA VAL A 85 3.29 -11.59 10.05
C VAL A 85 4.31 -10.71 10.75
N LYS A 86 5.27 -11.31 11.46
CA LYS A 86 6.26 -10.56 12.25
C LYS A 86 7.34 -9.91 11.38
N HIS A 87 7.94 -10.66 10.45
CA HIS A 87 9.11 -10.23 9.69
C HIS A 87 8.78 -9.82 8.25
N GLY A 88 7.59 -10.13 7.74
CA GLY A 88 7.16 -9.74 6.39
C GLY A 88 7.27 -8.24 6.11
N PRO A 89 6.89 -7.34 7.04
CA PRO A 89 7.06 -5.90 6.85
C PRO A 89 8.53 -5.45 6.80
N GLU A 90 9.43 -6.14 7.49
CA GLU A 90 10.84 -5.75 7.63
C GLU A 90 11.73 -6.37 6.54
N SER A 91 11.29 -7.48 5.93
CA SER A 91 12.09 -8.28 4.99
C SER A 91 11.52 -8.26 3.57
N LEU A 92 11.32 -7.06 3.01
CA LEU A 92 10.78 -6.87 1.66
C LEU A 92 11.64 -7.52 0.55
N SER A 93 12.95 -7.67 0.79
CA SER A 93 13.88 -8.32 -0.14
C SER A 93 13.67 -9.84 -0.27
N GLN A 94 12.90 -10.47 0.62
CA GLN A 94 12.66 -11.92 0.65
C GLN A 94 11.17 -12.28 0.53
N PRO A 95 10.47 -11.87 -0.54
CA PRO A 95 9.04 -12.14 -0.70
C PRO A 95 8.76 -13.65 -0.76
N TRP A 96 9.65 -14.44 -1.37
CA TRP A 96 9.46 -15.88 -1.50
C TRP A 96 9.27 -16.60 -0.15
N ALA A 97 9.98 -16.15 0.91
CA ALA A 97 9.96 -16.78 2.23
C ALA A 97 8.72 -16.40 3.04
N TYR A 98 8.26 -15.15 2.93
CA TYR A 98 7.21 -14.59 3.78
C TYR A 98 5.87 -14.35 3.10
N THR A 99 5.76 -14.47 1.77
CA THR A 99 4.47 -14.37 1.06
C THR A 99 4.16 -15.62 0.23
N THR A 100 5.10 -16.06 -0.62
CA THR A 100 4.87 -17.19 -1.54
C THR A 100 4.83 -18.54 -0.83
N LEU A 101 5.83 -18.85 0.00
CA LEU A 101 5.91 -20.14 0.72
C LEU A 101 4.71 -20.36 1.66
N PRO A 102 4.30 -19.41 2.52
CA PRO A 102 3.11 -19.58 3.35
C PRO A 102 1.82 -19.79 2.52
N SER A 103 1.68 -19.09 1.38
CA SER A 103 0.52 -19.27 0.47
C SER A 103 0.43 -20.70 -0.06
N LEU A 104 1.58 -21.24 -0.49
CA LEU A 104 1.65 -22.61 -1.00
C LEU A 104 1.33 -23.63 0.11
N LEU A 105 1.91 -23.46 1.31
CA LEU A 105 1.66 -24.37 2.42
C LEU A 105 0.21 -24.28 2.95
N ILE A 106 -0.41 -23.10 2.97
CA ILE A 106 -1.86 -22.96 3.25
C ILE A 106 -2.68 -23.75 2.23
N THR A 107 -2.31 -23.72 0.95
CA THR A 107 -3.02 -24.44 -0.11
C THR A 107 -2.92 -25.95 0.09
N VAL A 108 -1.71 -26.44 0.37
CA VAL A 108 -1.47 -27.86 0.71
C VAL A 108 -2.26 -28.26 1.96
N PHE A 109 -2.29 -27.40 2.99
CA PHE A 109 -3.09 -27.64 4.18
C PHE A 109 -4.58 -27.72 3.87
N ALA A 110 -5.12 -26.80 3.07
CA ALA A 110 -6.52 -26.79 2.68
C ALA A 110 -6.95 -28.04 1.91
N GLN A 111 -6.09 -28.54 1.02
CA GLN A 111 -6.38 -29.75 0.24
C GLN A 111 -6.16 -31.04 1.05
N GLY A 112 -5.15 -31.08 1.91
CA GLY A 112 -4.73 -32.30 2.60
C GLY A 112 -5.39 -32.54 3.96
N HIS A 113 -5.79 -31.50 4.70
CA HIS A 113 -6.12 -31.63 6.13
C HIS A 113 -7.30 -32.58 6.39
N ALA A 114 -8.38 -32.46 5.63
CA ALA A 114 -9.53 -33.36 5.74
C ALA A 114 -9.21 -34.77 5.21
N ALA A 115 -8.44 -34.89 4.12
CA ALA A 115 -8.11 -36.17 3.49
C ALA A 115 -7.22 -37.04 4.40
N VAL A 116 -6.17 -36.47 4.99
CA VAL A 116 -5.29 -37.17 5.94
C VAL A 116 -6.05 -37.58 7.19
N THR A 117 -6.91 -36.68 7.70
CA THR A 117 -7.79 -36.97 8.85
C THR A 117 -8.71 -38.17 8.53
N ALA A 118 -9.36 -38.17 7.37
CA ALA A 118 -10.24 -39.25 6.96
C ALA A 118 -9.51 -40.58 6.73
N MET A 119 -8.30 -40.56 6.17
CA MET A 119 -7.47 -41.75 6.03
C MET A 119 -7.16 -42.38 7.40
N HIS A 120 -6.81 -41.58 8.40
CA HIS A 120 -6.53 -42.12 9.73
C HIS A 120 -7.80 -42.66 10.40
N LEU A 121 -8.91 -41.92 10.31
CA LEU A 121 -10.19 -42.32 10.89
C LEU A 121 -10.79 -43.56 10.20
N SER A 122 -10.59 -43.79 8.90
CA SER A 122 -11.04 -45.01 8.21
C SER A 122 -10.32 -46.24 8.76
N ARG A 123 -9.00 -46.13 8.97
CA ARG A 123 -8.21 -47.19 9.61
C ARG A 123 -8.67 -47.46 11.04
N VAL A 124 -8.89 -46.43 11.84
CA VAL A 124 -9.36 -46.59 13.23
C VAL A 124 -10.78 -47.17 13.29
N SER A 125 -11.61 -46.90 12.28
CA SER A 125 -12.96 -47.45 12.19
C SER A 125 -12.99 -48.96 11.97
N VAL A 126 -11.99 -49.55 11.30
CA VAL A 126 -11.84 -51.03 11.25
C VAL A 126 -11.69 -51.59 12.66
N SER A 127 -10.85 -50.96 13.49
CA SER A 127 -10.63 -51.40 14.87
C SER A 127 -11.88 -51.29 15.75
N ALA A 128 -12.74 -50.31 15.46
CA ALA A 128 -13.97 -50.09 16.21
C ALA A 128 -14.94 -51.27 16.12
N LEU A 129 -14.91 -52.05 15.02
CA LEU A 129 -15.76 -53.22 14.79
C LEU A 129 -15.49 -54.38 15.77
N HIS A 130 -14.30 -54.44 16.38
CA HIS A 130 -13.91 -55.51 17.32
C HIS A 130 -14.38 -55.27 18.75
N SER A 131 -14.97 -54.12 19.08
CA SER A 131 -15.30 -53.74 20.45
C SER A 131 -16.76 -53.34 20.58
N VAL A 132 -17.47 -53.97 21.52
CA VAL A 132 -18.90 -53.75 21.80
C VAL A 132 -19.23 -52.29 22.15
N ARG A 133 -18.27 -51.56 22.72
CA ARG A 133 -18.46 -50.15 23.14
C ARG A 133 -18.23 -49.13 22.03
N THR A 134 -17.73 -49.56 20.87
CA THR A 134 -17.33 -48.70 19.76
C THR A 134 -17.86 -49.21 18.42
N SER A 135 -18.50 -50.37 18.41
CA SER A 135 -19.07 -50.96 17.21
C SER A 135 -20.26 -50.13 16.71
N PRO A 136 -20.49 -50.14 15.40
CA PRO A 136 -21.70 -49.59 14.81
C PRO A 136 -22.93 -50.28 15.43
N SER A 137 -24.01 -49.53 15.61
CA SER A 137 -25.23 -50.02 16.24
C SER A 137 -26.04 -50.94 15.31
N THR A 138 -25.94 -50.73 14.00
CA THR A 138 -26.71 -51.43 12.97
C THR A 138 -25.84 -51.69 11.74
N TRP A 139 -26.25 -52.66 10.91
CA TRP A 139 -25.57 -52.95 9.65
C TRP A 139 -25.61 -51.77 8.66
N ALA A 140 -26.68 -50.99 8.62
CA ALA A 140 -26.75 -49.76 7.83
C ALA A 140 -25.64 -48.76 8.20
N GLU A 141 -25.30 -48.66 9.49
CA GLU A 141 -24.22 -47.81 9.97
C GLU A 141 -22.83 -48.32 9.55
N VAL A 142 -22.64 -49.65 9.50
CA VAL A 142 -21.40 -50.26 8.98
C VAL A 142 -21.16 -49.80 7.54
N PHE A 143 -22.19 -49.77 6.70
CA PHE A 143 -22.10 -49.25 5.32
C PHE A 143 -21.81 -47.75 5.28
N TRP A 144 -22.48 -46.94 6.10
CA TRP A 144 -22.21 -45.49 6.15
C TRP A 144 -20.77 -45.17 6.59
N ILE A 145 -20.20 -45.97 7.48
CA ILE A 145 -18.80 -45.83 7.91
C ILE A 145 -17.85 -46.25 6.78
N SER A 146 -18.14 -47.33 6.04
CA SER A 146 -17.29 -47.81 4.94
C SER A 146 -17.35 -46.94 3.69
N ASP A 147 -18.51 -46.34 3.42
CA ASP A 147 -18.70 -45.37 2.34
C ASP A 147 -18.14 -43.99 2.71
N ARG A 148 -17.59 -43.85 3.92
CA ARG A 148 -17.00 -42.62 4.46
C ARG A 148 -17.98 -41.46 4.40
N ALA A 149 -19.26 -41.71 4.64
CA ALA A 149 -20.28 -40.67 4.60
C ALA A 149 -20.01 -39.55 5.63
N TRP A 150 -19.24 -39.84 6.67
CA TRP A 150 -18.76 -38.89 7.68
C TRP A 150 -17.61 -37.97 7.21
N GLN A 151 -17.00 -38.18 6.04
CA GLN A 151 -15.83 -37.42 5.57
C GLN A 151 -16.18 -36.00 5.08
N GLY A 152 -17.42 -35.78 4.62
CA GLY A 152 -17.85 -34.53 3.99
C GLY A 152 -19.20 -34.02 4.49
N PRO A 153 -19.49 -32.72 4.36
CA PRO A 153 -20.69 -32.11 4.92
C PRO A 153 -21.97 -32.68 4.31
N VAL A 154 -21.98 -32.92 2.99
CA VAL A 154 -23.13 -33.50 2.28
C VAL A 154 -23.39 -34.93 2.74
N GLY A 155 -22.34 -35.74 2.91
CA GLY A 155 -22.46 -37.12 3.40
C GLY A 155 -22.92 -37.19 4.85
N ILE A 156 -22.44 -36.29 5.71
CA ILE A 156 -22.87 -36.18 7.11
C ILE A 156 -24.36 -35.88 7.15
N LEU A 157 -24.81 -34.85 6.41
CA LEU A 157 -26.21 -34.44 6.36
C LEU A 157 -27.12 -35.52 5.77
N SER A 158 -26.72 -36.15 4.66
CA SER A 158 -27.51 -37.23 4.05
C SER A 158 -27.64 -38.43 4.99
N THR A 159 -26.57 -38.77 5.72
CA THR A 159 -26.59 -39.86 6.70
C THR A 159 -27.49 -39.55 7.88
N PHE A 160 -27.43 -38.34 8.46
CA PHE A 160 -28.33 -37.96 9.55
C PHE A 160 -29.79 -37.89 9.10
N PHE A 161 -30.04 -37.40 7.87
CA PHE A 161 -31.37 -37.43 7.28
C PHE A 161 -31.88 -38.87 7.10
N ALA A 162 -31.05 -39.75 6.52
CA ALA A 162 -31.38 -41.16 6.37
C ALA A 162 -31.61 -41.86 7.73
N ALA A 163 -30.74 -41.62 8.72
CA ALA A 163 -30.88 -42.15 10.07
C ALA A 163 -32.19 -41.69 10.73
N SER A 164 -32.56 -40.41 10.57
CA SER A 164 -33.83 -39.89 11.08
C SER A 164 -35.05 -40.51 10.40
N ARG A 165 -35.02 -40.65 9.08
CA ARG A 165 -36.11 -41.23 8.27
C ARG A 165 -36.28 -42.73 8.56
N LEU A 166 -35.18 -43.45 8.71
CA LEU A 166 -35.14 -44.90 8.95
C LEU A 166 -35.23 -45.26 10.45
N ARG A 167 -35.25 -44.26 11.34
CA ARG A 167 -35.25 -44.40 12.81
C ARG A 167 -34.08 -45.24 13.34
N VAL A 168 -32.92 -45.13 12.70
CA VAL A 168 -31.67 -45.77 13.10
C VAL A 168 -30.90 -44.81 14.03
N ARG A 169 -30.42 -45.30 15.17
CA ARG A 169 -29.54 -44.52 16.06
C ARG A 169 -28.10 -44.59 15.53
N THR A 170 -27.39 -43.48 15.44
CA THR A 170 -25.96 -43.49 15.07
C THR A 170 -25.09 -43.74 16.30
N SER A 171 -23.99 -44.47 16.15
CA SER A 171 -23.04 -44.72 17.24
C SER A 171 -22.25 -43.46 17.59
N ALA A 172 -21.76 -43.41 18.83
CA ALA A 172 -20.85 -42.35 19.26
C ALA A 172 -19.56 -42.31 18.41
N HIS A 173 -19.09 -43.43 17.88
CA HIS A 173 -17.90 -43.49 17.02
C HIS A 173 -18.15 -42.77 15.68
N PHE A 174 -19.30 -42.99 15.05
CA PHE A 174 -19.68 -42.27 13.83
C PHE A 174 -19.75 -40.75 14.06
N VAL A 175 -20.39 -40.32 15.16
CA VAL A 175 -20.51 -38.90 15.52
C VAL A 175 -19.13 -38.27 15.75
N LEU A 176 -18.24 -38.96 16.47
CA LEU A 176 -16.87 -38.49 16.70
C LEU A 176 -16.07 -38.38 15.40
N CYS A 177 -16.17 -39.34 14.49
CA CYS A 177 -15.56 -39.25 13.16
C CYS A 177 -16.10 -38.06 12.35
N ALA A 178 -17.42 -37.86 12.34
CA ALA A 178 -18.07 -36.76 11.63
C ALA A 178 -17.65 -35.39 12.18
N VAL A 179 -17.65 -35.21 13.50
CA VAL A 179 -17.21 -33.95 14.14
C VAL A 179 -15.72 -33.70 13.86
N THR A 180 -14.87 -34.72 13.95
CA THR A 180 -13.44 -34.59 13.66
C THR A 180 -13.20 -34.18 12.21
N CYS A 181 -13.90 -34.79 11.25
CA CYS A 181 -13.82 -34.40 9.84
C CYS A 181 -14.39 -32.99 9.58
N LEU A 182 -15.48 -32.62 10.23
CA LEU A 182 -16.04 -31.27 10.10
C LEU A 182 -15.06 -30.21 10.61
N THR A 183 -14.43 -30.45 11.78
CA THR A 183 -13.39 -29.55 12.29
C THR A 183 -12.20 -29.47 11.33
N ALA A 184 -11.76 -30.60 10.75
CA ALA A 184 -10.69 -30.63 9.75
C ALA A 184 -11.07 -29.89 8.44
N LEU A 185 -12.35 -29.84 8.07
CA LEU A 185 -12.80 -29.11 6.88
C LEU A 185 -12.91 -27.61 7.11
N VAL A 186 -13.37 -27.20 8.29
CA VAL A 186 -13.57 -25.79 8.63
C VAL A 186 -12.24 -25.10 8.96
N THR A 187 -11.28 -25.83 9.53
CA THR A 187 -10.01 -25.27 9.99
C THR A 187 -9.24 -24.50 8.90
N PRO A 188 -9.04 -25.04 7.68
CA PRO A 188 -8.35 -24.29 6.61
C PRO A 188 -9.07 -23.02 6.19
N ILE A 189 -10.41 -23.02 6.21
CA ILE A 189 -11.23 -21.84 5.87
C ILE A 189 -10.97 -20.74 6.89
N ILE A 190 -11.06 -21.06 8.18
CA ILE A 190 -10.82 -20.08 9.25
C ILE A 190 -9.36 -19.64 9.30
N LEU A 191 -8.41 -20.55 9.06
CA LEU A 191 -6.98 -20.24 9.02
C LEU A 191 -6.62 -19.26 7.89
N SER A 192 -7.21 -19.43 6.69
CA SER A 192 -7.02 -18.47 5.59
C SER A 192 -7.56 -17.07 5.89
N ARG A 193 -8.61 -16.98 6.74
CA ARG A 193 -9.17 -15.72 7.23
C ARG A 193 -8.41 -15.15 8.43
N ALA A 194 -7.68 -15.97 9.16
CA ALA A 194 -6.80 -15.57 10.25
C ALA A 194 -5.54 -14.86 9.74
N TYR A 195 -5.07 -15.25 8.56
CA TYR A 195 -3.88 -14.68 7.93
C TYR A 195 -4.20 -14.18 6.51
N PRO A 196 -4.98 -13.10 6.35
CA PRO A 196 -5.17 -12.46 5.05
C PRO A 196 -3.90 -11.73 4.60
N ILE A 197 -3.73 -11.63 3.28
CA ILE A 197 -2.76 -10.71 2.67
C ILE A 197 -3.43 -9.33 2.58
N ARG A 198 -2.76 -8.29 3.07
CA ARG A 198 -3.21 -6.89 2.98
C ARG A 198 -2.08 -5.98 2.55
N THR A 199 -2.46 -4.92 1.84
CA THR A 199 -1.54 -3.82 1.52
C THR A 199 -1.38 -2.94 2.75
N ILE A 200 -0.14 -2.78 3.21
CA ILE A 200 0.23 -1.89 4.30
C ILE A 200 1.32 -0.92 3.83
N THR A 201 1.39 0.25 4.46
CA THR A 201 2.51 1.17 4.27
C THR A 201 3.68 0.73 5.14
N VAL A 202 4.83 0.49 4.52
CA VAL A 202 6.09 0.18 5.19
C VAL A 202 7.04 1.35 4.99
N ASN A 203 7.74 1.71 6.07
CA ASN A 203 8.78 2.70 6.07
C ASN A 203 10.12 1.97 5.97
N GLU A 204 10.90 2.30 4.95
CA GLU A 204 12.24 1.76 4.73
C GLU A 204 13.26 2.87 4.92
N ASP A 205 14.25 2.61 5.79
CA ASP A 205 15.39 3.50 5.96
C ASP A 205 16.32 3.34 4.75
N THR A 206 16.54 4.43 4.04
CA THR A 206 17.35 4.50 2.82
C THR A 206 18.31 5.69 2.88
N MET A 207 19.35 5.66 2.04
CA MET A 207 20.27 6.78 1.88
C MET A 207 20.00 7.44 0.53
N ILE A 208 19.78 8.75 0.53
CA ILE A 208 19.59 9.54 -0.70
C ILE A 208 20.69 10.59 -0.84
N ALA A 209 21.02 10.94 -2.08
CA ALA A 209 21.91 12.04 -2.44
C ALA A 209 21.12 13.19 -3.09
N PRO A 210 20.26 13.92 -2.34
CA PRO A 210 19.56 15.07 -2.88
C PRO A 210 20.56 16.17 -3.22
N LEU A 211 20.18 17.06 -4.14
CA LEU A 211 20.90 18.30 -4.42
C LEU A 211 20.74 19.29 -3.24
N ALA A 212 21.34 18.98 -2.10
CA ALA A 212 21.24 19.76 -0.87
C ALA A 212 22.18 20.97 -0.89
N LEU A 213 21.94 21.95 -0.02
CA LEU A 213 22.86 23.08 0.14
C LEU A 213 24.22 22.61 0.66
N SER A 214 25.29 23.08 0.03
CA SER A 214 26.66 22.80 0.43
C SER A 214 27.36 24.08 0.87
N VAL A 215 27.98 24.06 2.06
CA VAL A 215 28.73 25.19 2.62
C VAL A 215 29.87 25.63 1.68
N THR A 216 30.58 24.67 1.09
CA THR A 216 31.70 24.96 0.18
C THR A 216 31.23 25.60 -1.12
N ARG A 217 30.06 25.19 -1.64
CA ARG A 217 29.48 25.81 -2.85
C ARG A 217 28.89 27.17 -2.55
N MET A 218 28.20 27.32 -1.42
CA MET A 218 27.58 28.58 -1.00
C MET A 218 28.62 29.68 -0.79
N GLY A 219 29.80 29.36 -0.24
CA GLY A 219 30.91 30.30 -0.09
C GLY A 219 31.51 30.80 -1.42
N ALA A 220 31.28 30.08 -2.53
CA ALA A 220 31.75 30.43 -3.87
C ALA A 220 30.70 31.18 -4.71
N VAL A 221 29.49 31.36 -4.20
CA VAL A 221 28.45 32.15 -4.89
C VAL A 221 28.76 33.63 -4.64
N ASP A 222 28.88 34.41 -5.72
CA ASP A 222 29.03 35.86 -5.64
C ASP A 222 27.69 36.59 -5.70
N ALA A 223 27.67 37.84 -5.22
CA ALA A 223 26.51 38.73 -5.23
C ALA A 223 25.85 38.90 -6.62
N TYR A 224 26.65 38.96 -7.69
CA TYR A 224 26.15 39.22 -9.04
C TYR A 224 25.49 37.99 -9.65
N ALA A 225 25.96 36.79 -9.32
CA ALA A 225 25.39 35.52 -9.70
C ALA A 225 24.07 35.28 -8.97
N GLU A 226 23.98 35.65 -7.69
CA GLU A 226 22.71 35.71 -6.94
C GLU A 226 21.71 36.59 -7.70
N ILE A 227 22.06 37.85 -7.94
CA ILE A 227 21.18 38.81 -8.62
C ILE A 227 20.78 38.26 -10.00
N GLY A 228 21.74 37.89 -10.84
CA GLY A 228 21.47 37.43 -12.21
C GLY A 228 20.56 36.21 -12.28
N THR A 229 20.74 35.24 -11.37
CA THR A 229 19.92 34.02 -11.35
C THR A 229 18.53 34.29 -10.76
N GLY A 230 18.50 35.01 -9.64
CA GLY A 230 17.27 35.31 -8.91
C GLY A 230 16.37 36.28 -9.66
N THR A 231 16.86 37.48 -9.95
CA THR A 231 16.07 38.50 -10.65
C THR A 231 15.77 38.12 -12.09
N GLY A 232 16.65 37.35 -12.75
CA GLY A 232 16.35 36.75 -14.05
C GLY A 232 15.11 35.86 -13.99
N SER A 233 15.02 34.98 -12.99
CA SER A 233 13.89 34.06 -12.79
C SER A 233 12.61 34.78 -12.35
N TRP A 234 12.74 35.87 -11.59
CA TRP A 234 11.61 36.71 -11.17
C TRP A 234 10.80 37.26 -12.34
N THR A 235 11.45 37.55 -13.48
CA THR A 235 10.76 38.08 -14.68
C THR A 235 9.75 37.13 -15.32
N THR A 236 9.72 35.86 -14.91
CA THR A 236 8.70 34.89 -15.35
C THR A 236 7.30 35.20 -14.80
N ALA A 237 7.19 36.05 -13.77
CA ALA A 237 5.95 36.39 -13.06
C ALA A 237 5.21 35.21 -12.40
N LEU A 238 5.75 33.98 -12.46
CA LEU A 238 5.19 32.80 -11.81
C LEU A 238 5.56 32.75 -10.33
N SER A 239 4.76 32.06 -9.52
CA SER A 239 5.10 31.81 -8.11
C SER A 239 6.35 30.94 -7.99
N VAL A 240 7.20 31.25 -7.01
CA VAL A 240 8.40 30.48 -6.69
C VAL A 240 8.05 29.05 -6.26
N ALA A 241 6.91 28.87 -5.56
CA ALA A 241 6.44 27.55 -5.14
C ALA A 241 5.99 26.67 -6.32
N ASP A 242 5.53 27.28 -7.42
CA ASP A 242 5.13 26.59 -8.64
C ASP A 242 6.33 26.27 -9.52
N THR A 243 7.18 27.28 -9.79
CA THR A 243 8.39 27.13 -10.61
C THR A 243 9.34 26.09 -10.03
N TYR A 244 9.50 26.06 -8.70
CA TYR A 244 10.44 25.19 -8.00
C TYR A 244 9.76 24.16 -7.09
N ASN A 245 8.66 23.57 -7.55
CA ASN A 245 7.81 22.67 -6.76
C ASN A 245 8.55 21.52 -6.03
N SER A 246 9.62 20.99 -6.64
CA SER A 246 10.42 19.88 -6.12
C SER A 246 11.53 20.31 -5.17
N SER A 247 11.76 21.61 -5.02
CA SER A 247 12.88 22.17 -4.26
C SER A 247 12.50 23.35 -3.35
N VAL A 248 11.21 23.65 -3.28
CA VAL A 248 10.58 24.60 -2.38
C VAL A 248 9.53 23.85 -1.58
N TYR A 249 9.69 23.90 -0.27
CA TYR A 249 8.83 23.26 0.71
C TYR A 249 8.11 24.34 1.53
N LEU A 250 6.85 24.10 1.84
CA LEU A 250 6.01 25.03 2.60
C LEU A 250 5.75 24.50 4.01
N PRO A 251 5.38 25.33 4.99
CA PRO A 251 4.95 24.83 6.29
C PRO A 251 3.66 23.97 6.14
N PRO A 252 3.41 23.02 7.05
CA PRO A 252 2.21 22.18 6.99
C PRO A 252 0.94 23.04 7.02
N GLY A 253 0.03 22.83 6.06
CA GLY A 253 -1.23 23.58 5.95
C GLY A 253 -1.17 24.84 5.11
N ALA A 254 0.01 25.26 4.63
CA ALA A 254 0.10 26.36 3.67
C ALA A 254 -0.32 25.89 2.26
N SER A 255 -1.05 26.76 1.57
CA SER A 255 -1.46 26.59 0.18
C SER A 255 -0.31 26.97 -0.75
N ARG A 256 -0.06 26.18 -1.80
CA ARG A 256 0.88 26.57 -2.89
C ARG A 256 0.30 27.65 -3.80
N ASN A 257 -1.03 27.75 -3.84
CA ASN A 257 -1.74 28.66 -4.74
C ASN A 257 -1.81 30.10 -4.19
N ASP A 258 -1.64 30.27 -2.89
CA ASP A 258 -1.63 31.58 -2.23
C ASP A 258 -0.18 31.95 -1.96
N ASP A 259 0.35 33.04 -2.55
CA ASP A 259 1.75 33.48 -2.45
C ASP A 259 2.30 33.31 -1.02
N PRO A 260 3.03 32.22 -0.72
CA PRO A 260 3.28 31.83 0.66
C PRO A 260 4.18 32.84 1.37
N LEU A 261 3.97 33.03 2.68
CA LEU A 261 4.80 33.95 3.48
C LEU A 261 6.02 33.28 4.10
N ASP A 262 6.11 31.95 4.01
CA ASP A 262 7.18 31.16 4.60
C ASP A 262 7.58 30.02 3.66
N PHE A 263 8.85 29.97 3.30
CA PHE A 263 9.43 29.05 2.36
C PHE A 263 10.66 28.38 2.94
N PHE A 264 10.86 27.12 2.60
CA PHE A 264 12.12 26.42 2.78
C PHE A 264 12.64 25.91 1.45
N PHE A 265 13.82 26.37 1.06
CA PHE A 265 14.50 26.06 -0.18
C PHE A 265 15.57 25.01 0.08
N ALA A 266 15.45 23.85 -0.58
CA ALA A 266 16.40 22.77 -0.45
C ALA A 266 16.33 21.82 -1.65
N GLY A 267 17.19 20.80 -1.69
CA GLY A 267 17.17 19.79 -2.74
C GLY A 267 15.87 18.98 -2.81
N ASN A 268 15.64 18.34 -3.96
CA ASN A 268 14.53 17.40 -4.12
C ASN A 268 14.81 16.10 -3.36
N VAL A 269 13.92 15.74 -2.42
CA VAL A 269 14.02 14.52 -1.60
C VAL A 269 13.22 13.33 -2.15
N GLN A 270 12.76 13.40 -3.41
CA GLN A 270 12.19 12.29 -4.19
C GLN A 270 11.03 11.54 -3.49
N GLY A 271 10.17 12.26 -2.76
CA GLY A 271 9.05 11.64 -2.04
C GLY A 271 9.42 11.04 -0.68
N THR A 272 10.69 11.03 -0.29
CA THR A 272 11.15 10.52 1.01
C THR A 272 11.01 11.58 2.12
N THR A 273 11.11 11.14 3.37
CA THR A 273 11.23 12.04 4.52
C THR A 273 12.68 12.06 5.02
N THR A 274 13.33 13.21 5.02
CA THR A 274 14.75 13.34 5.40
C THR A 274 15.02 14.68 6.06
N ARG A 275 16.17 14.83 6.74
CA ARG A 275 16.62 16.10 7.30
C ARG A 275 17.83 16.61 6.53
N ILE A 276 17.69 17.74 5.84
CA ILE A 276 18.75 18.30 4.99
C ILE A 276 18.95 19.81 5.24
N PRO A 277 20.15 20.34 4.95
CA PRO A 277 20.41 21.77 4.97
C PRO A 277 19.62 22.51 3.87
N GLY A 278 19.17 23.71 4.20
CA GLY A 278 18.34 24.56 3.36
C GLY A 278 18.41 26.04 3.75
N LEU A 279 17.73 26.86 2.94
CA LEU A 279 17.48 28.27 3.21
C LEU A 279 16.02 28.45 3.58
N ARG A 280 15.74 29.22 4.63
CA ARG A 280 14.37 29.61 4.99
C ARG A 280 14.18 31.09 4.76
N LEU A 281 13.10 31.44 4.06
CA LEU A 281 12.64 32.82 3.90
C LEU A 281 11.27 32.92 4.56
N SER A 282 11.11 33.86 5.48
CA SER A 282 9.82 34.20 6.06
C SER A 282 9.63 35.71 6.04
N GLY A 283 8.40 36.19 5.84
CA GLY A 283 8.16 37.62 5.69
C GLY A 283 6.98 37.91 4.78
N GLN A 284 6.88 39.16 4.32
CA GLN A 284 5.86 39.58 3.38
C GLN A 284 6.21 40.96 2.79
N CYS A 285 5.63 41.29 1.65
CA CYS A 285 5.51 42.66 1.18
C CYS A 285 4.03 43.07 1.21
N ALA A 286 3.73 44.21 1.81
CA ALA A 286 2.36 44.71 1.90
C ALA A 286 2.32 46.24 1.75
N PRO A 287 1.24 46.80 1.18
CA PRO A 287 1.01 48.24 1.21
C PRO A 287 0.92 48.79 2.63
N VAL A 288 1.48 49.98 2.84
CA VAL A 288 1.41 50.70 4.11
C VAL A 288 0.61 51.97 3.93
N GLN A 289 -0.25 52.26 4.90
CA GLN A 289 -0.98 53.53 4.95
C GLN A 289 -0.01 54.63 5.40
N THR A 290 0.28 55.59 4.52
CA THR A 290 1.25 56.66 4.79
C THR A 290 0.71 58.02 4.37
N THR A 291 1.34 59.09 4.89
CA THR A 291 1.07 60.48 4.48
C THR A 291 1.93 60.93 3.29
N VAL A 292 2.68 60.03 2.66
CA VAL A 292 3.56 60.35 1.53
C VAL A 292 2.69 60.65 0.31
N SER A 293 2.69 61.91 -0.12
CA SER A 293 1.88 62.41 -1.25
C SER A 293 2.59 62.36 -2.59
N GLY A 294 3.92 62.20 -2.61
CA GLY A 294 4.71 62.24 -3.83
C GLY A 294 6.14 61.70 -3.68
N LEU A 295 6.81 61.54 -4.83
CA LEU A 295 8.21 61.09 -4.93
C LEU A 295 9.18 61.97 -4.12
N SER A 296 8.92 63.27 -4.00
CA SER A 296 9.75 64.22 -3.24
C SER A 296 9.74 63.99 -1.73
N ASP A 297 8.64 63.44 -1.21
CA ASP A 297 8.42 63.31 0.24
C ASP A 297 8.97 61.98 0.76
N PHE A 298 9.13 61.00 -0.14
CA PHE A 298 9.58 59.65 0.20
C PHE A 298 11.00 59.58 0.80
N PRO A 299 12.02 60.34 0.34
CA PRO A 299 13.33 60.37 1.00
C PRO A 299 13.26 60.81 2.47
N ALA A 300 12.43 61.80 2.78
CA ALA A 300 12.20 62.27 4.15
C ALA A 300 11.47 61.19 4.98
N TYR A 301 10.51 60.48 4.38
CA TYR A 301 9.87 59.33 5.03
C TYR A 301 10.85 58.20 5.32
N CYS A 302 11.71 57.81 4.37
CA CYS A 302 12.74 56.79 4.55
C CYS A 302 13.71 57.15 5.68
N THR A 303 14.15 58.42 5.76
CA THR A 303 15.03 58.90 6.85
C THR A 303 14.37 58.87 8.21
N ALA A 304 13.07 59.12 8.29
CA ALA A 304 12.32 59.00 9.53
C ALA A 304 12.14 57.52 9.96
N GLN A 305 11.92 56.59 9.03
CA GLN A 305 11.70 55.17 9.33
C GLN A 305 12.99 54.38 9.58
N ILE A 306 14.11 54.80 8.99
CA ILE A 306 15.41 54.13 9.08
C ILE A 306 16.43 55.18 9.57
N PRO A 307 16.67 55.36 10.88
CA PRO A 307 17.42 56.50 11.42
C PRO A 307 18.92 56.63 11.06
N ASP A 308 19.44 55.87 10.09
CA ASP A 308 20.88 55.67 9.80
C ASP A 308 21.17 55.71 8.26
N VAL A 309 20.44 56.55 7.52
CA VAL A 309 20.31 56.48 6.04
C VAL A 309 21.55 56.92 5.25
N ASN A 310 22.45 57.74 5.82
CA ASN A 310 23.55 58.33 5.06
C ASN A 310 24.53 57.31 4.46
N THR A 311 24.47 56.03 4.86
CA THR A 311 25.27 54.93 4.30
C THR A 311 24.44 53.78 3.69
N ARG A 312 23.09 53.85 3.70
CA ARG A 312 22.21 52.70 3.34
C ARG A 312 21.19 53.03 2.23
N TYR A 313 21.38 54.14 1.54
CA TYR A 313 20.43 54.66 0.57
C TYR A 313 20.73 54.13 -0.84
N LEU A 314 19.84 53.30 -1.37
CA LEU A 314 19.76 52.99 -2.80
C LEU A 314 18.63 53.83 -3.43
N SER A 315 18.72 55.16 -3.46
CA SER A 315 17.79 55.90 -4.32
C SER A 315 18.20 55.80 -5.77
N GLY A 316 17.54 54.92 -6.48
CA GLY A 316 17.30 55.10 -7.91
C GLY A 316 15.84 55.48 -8.09
N THR A 317 15.57 56.59 -8.77
CA THR A 317 14.27 56.77 -9.41
C THR A 317 14.28 55.89 -10.65
N VAL A 318 13.64 54.72 -10.58
CA VAL A 318 13.56 53.79 -11.70
C VAL A 318 12.35 54.14 -12.52
N THR A 319 12.55 54.70 -13.71
CA THR A 319 11.47 54.97 -14.66
C THR A 319 11.43 53.85 -15.69
N ILE A 320 10.44 52.96 -15.59
CA ILE A 320 10.19 51.92 -16.58
C ILE A 320 9.04 52.40 -17.47
N THR A 321 9.38 52.77 -18.70
CA THR A 321 8.41 53.26 -19.70
C THR A 321 8.25 52.25 -20.82
N PRO A 322 7.54 51.12 -20.61
CA PRO A 322 7.03 50.36 -21.73
C PRO A 322 6.02 51.22 -22.52
N PRO A 323 5.66 50.84 -23.75
CA PRO A 323 4.60 51.53 -24.47
C PRO A 323 3.35 51.63 -23.59
N SER A 324 2.79 52.84 -23.44
CA SER A 324 1.55 53.15 -22.68
C SER A 324 1.58 53.17 -21.14
N THR A 325 2.68 52.87 -20.45
CA THR A 325 2.75 52.97 -18.98
C THR A 325 4.04 53.65 -18.53
N ASN A 326 3.97 54.49 -17.51
CA ASN A 326 5.13 55.05 -16.83
C ASN A 326 5.13 54.56 -15.39
N LEU A 327 6.09 53.71 -15.02
CA LEU A 327 6.28 53.22 -13.66
C LEU A 327 7.53 53.88 -13.06
N THR A 328 7.35 54.62 -11.98
CA THR A 328 8.41 55.24 -11.21
C THR A 328 8.52 54.56 -9.83
N LEU A 329 9.71 54.07 -9.50
CA LEU A 329 10.01 53.43 -8.21
C LEU A 329 11.11 54.19 -7.48
N ILE A 330 10.99 54.34 -6.16
CA ILE A 330 12.10 54.74 -5.26
C ILE A 330 12.13 53.74 -4.10
N THR A 331 13.31 53.26 -3.73
CA THR A 331 13.49 52.24 -2.68
C THR A 331 14.40 52.73 -1.56
N CYS A 332 14.21 52.19 -0.35
CA CYS A 332 15.14 52.32 0.77
C CYS A 332 15.08 51.07 1.64
N CYS A 333 16.20 50.63 2.19
CA CYS A 333 16.29 49.39 2.98
C CYS A 333 17.23 49.58 4.17
N ASN A 334 16.99 48.86 5.26
CA ASN A 334 17.90 48.84 6.40
C ASN A 334 19.12 47.91 6.16
N ALA A 335 19.06 47.05 5.15
CA ALA A 335 20.14 46.17 4.74
C ALA A 335 21.28 46.94 4.03
N THR A 336 22.49 46.42 4.14
CA THR A 336 23.70 46.94 3.48
C THR A 336 24.29 45.88 2.56
N TRP A 337 25.20 46.28 1.67
CA TRP A 337 25.94 45.38 0.77
C TRP A 337 26.58 44.16 1.47
N ASN A 338 26.96 44.26 2.75
CA ASN A 338 27.56 43.16 3.52
C ASN A 338 26.65 42.61 4.64
N ALA A 339 25.33 42.82 4.58
CA ALA A 339 24.44 42.63 5.73
C ALA A 339 23.97 41.20 6.02
N VAL A 340 24.20 40.23 5.13
CA VAL A 340 23.51 38.93 5.25
C VAL A 340 23.98 38.15 6.45
N PHE A 341 25.29 37.93 6.55
CA PHE A 341 25.86 37.21 7.67
C PHE A 341 27.23 37.82 7.96
N SER A 342 27.42 38.37 9.16
CA SER A 342 28.75 38.31 9.77
C SER A 342 29.20 36.84 9.76
N ALA A 343 30.48 36.52 9.71
CA ALA A 343 31.01 35.18 9.34
C ALA A 343 30.41 33.93 10.07
N ASN A 344 29.56 34.10 11.09
CA ASN A 344 28.83 33.05 11.82
C ASN A 344 27.31 33.31 11.96
N GLY A 345 26.74 34.25 11.21
CA GLY A 345 25.32 34.56 11.26
C GLY A 345 24.47 33.41 10.71
N THR A 346 23.41 33.04 11.43
CA THR A 346 22.42 32.05 10.97
C THR A 346 21.20 32.71 10.33
N THR A 347 20.89 33.95 10.73
CA THR A 347 19.67 34.66 10.37
C THR A 347 19.96 36.14 10.12
N ALA A 348 19.41 36.67 9.03
CA ALA A 348 19.32 38.07 8.69
C ALA A 348 17.85 38.51 8.78
N THR A 349 17.56 39.63 9.44
CA THR A 349 16.22 40.22 9.45
C THR A 349 16.32 41.64 8.94
N ASN A 350 15.72 41.89 7.80
CA ASN A 350 15.79 43.15 7.09
C ASN A 350 14.40 43.61 6.70
N PHE A 351 14.26 44.91 6.49
CA PHE A 351 13.04 45.51 6.00
C PHE A 351 13.36 46.68 5.09
N GLY A 352 12.45 46.96 4.16
CA GLY A 352 12.61 48.02 3.20
C GLY A 352 11.27 48.60 2.78
N TYR A 353 11.32 49.83 2.30
CA TYR A 353 10.18 50.55 1.77
C TYR A 353 10.39 50.84 0.29
N ILE A 354 9.30 50.78 -0.47
CA ILE A 354 9.27 51.06 -1.89
C ILE A 354 8.12 52.02 -2.12
N TYR A 355 8.42 53.21 -2.65
CA TYR A 355 7.39 54.07 -3.20
C TYR A 355 7.14 53.70 -4.65
N VAL A 356 5.87 53.47 -4.97
CA VAL A 356 5.42 53.15 -6.32
C VAL A 356 4.57 54.31 -6.79
N GLN A 357 4.83 54.78 -8.01
CA GLN A 357 3.92 55.65 -8.74
C GLN A 357 3.86 55.17 -10.18
N SER A 358 2.68 54.80 -10.63
CA SER A 358 2.46 54.35 -11.99
C SER A 358 1.29 55.07 -12.62
N THR A 359 1.49 55.56 -13.83
CA THR A 359 0.48 56.25 -14.62
C THR A 359 0.38 55.62 -16.01
N ASN A 360 -0.84 55.41 -16.49
CA ASN A 360 -1.04 54.99 -17.88
C ASN A 360 -0.96 56.21 -18.81
N ALA A 361 -0.12 56.11 -19.84
CA ALA A 361 0.18 57.18 -20.79
C ALA A 361 -0.81 57.27 -21.97
N SER A 362 -1.70 56.29 -22.14
CA SER A 362 -2.67 56.29 -23.25
C SER A 362 -3.95 57.06 -22.91
N ALA A 363 -4.39 57.93 -23.83
CA ALA A 363 -5.59 58.77 -23.77
C ALA A 363 -6.94 58.01 -23.66
N VAL A 364 -6.92 56.68 -23.56
CA VAL A 364 -8.08 55.80 -23.28
C VAL A 364 -8.44 55.77 -21.78
N SER A 365 -7.66 56.47 -20.96
CA SER A 365 -7.57 56.37 -19.50
C SER A 365 -8.60 57.18 -18.66
N THR A 366 -9.61 57.84 -19.24
CA THR A 366 -10.55 58.64 -18.42
C THR A 366 -11.82 57.91 -18.00
N THR A 367 -12.07 56.70 -18.50
CA THR A 367 -13.33 55.97 -18.27
C THR A 367 -13.18 54.63 -17.53
N VAL A 368 -11.95 54.21 -17.18
CA VAL A 368 -11.71 53.01 -16.37
C VAL A 368 -11.17 53.43 -14.99
N PRO A 369 -11.82 53.09 -13.88
CA PRO A 369 -11.27 53.27 -12.54
C PRO A 369 -9.90 52.58 -12.41
N GLY A 370 -8.87 53.28 -11.92
CA GLY A 370 -7.50 52.73 -11.77
C GLY A 370 -6.44 53.26 -12.75
N SER A 371 -6.61 54.48 -13.28
CA SER A 371 -5.67 55.13 -14.23
C SER A 371 -4.30 55.52 -13.65
N SER A 372 -4.19 55.54 -12.33
CA SER A 372 -2.93 55.73 -11.62
C SER A 372 -2.95 54.99 -10.29
N VAL A 373 -1.86 54.30 -9.98
CA VAL A 373 -1.63 53.63 -8.70
C VAL A 373 -0.41 54.27 -8.07
N SER A 374 -0.56 54.72 -6.82
CA SER A 374 0.56 55.24 -6.05
C SER A 374 0.42 54.90 -4.58
N GLY A 375 1.55 54.64 -3.93
CA GLY A 375 1.60 54.36 -2.51
C GLY A 375 2.95 53.77 -2.09
N VAL A 376 3.05 53.44 -0.81
CA VAL A 376 4.25 52.86 -0.21
C VAL A 376 4.00 51.39 0.10
N ILE A 377 4.94 50.54 -0.28
CA ILE A 377 4.97 49.12 0.08
C ILE A 377 6.11 48.92 1.08
N ARG A 378 5.84 48.17 2.14
CA ARG A 378 6.86 47.68 3.08
C ARG A 378 7.08 46.20 2.84
N CYS A 379 8.34 45.82 2.69
CA CYS A 379 8.78 44.44 2.64
C CYS A 379 9.56 44.12 3.91
N ASP A 380 9.11 43.12 4.66
CA ASP A 380 9.81 42.56 5.81
C ASP A 380 10.34 41.18 5.41
N THR A 381 11.63 40.94 5.61
CA THR A 381 12.29 39.69 5.27
C THR A 381 13.07 39.14 6.47
N ARG A 382 12.89 37.85 6.74
CA ARG A 382 13.72 37.07 7.63
C ARG A 382 14.29 35.90 6.85
N PHE A 383 15.55 36.04 6.48
CA PHE A 383 16.31 35.05 5.75
C PHE A 383 17.20 34.26 6.72
N SER A 384 17.18 32.94 6.67
CA SER A 384 17.93 32.10 7.61
C SER A 384 18.49 30.85 6.94
N THR A 385 19.61 30.37 7.43
CA THR A 385 20.26 29.12 7.01
C THR A 385 20.09 28.07 8.10
N GLY A 386 19.89 26.81 7.74
CA GLY A 386 19.69 25.76 8.73
C GLY A 386 19.30 24.41 8.16
N ASN A 387 18.96 23.48 9.06
CA ASN A 387 18.49 22.15 8.70
C ASN A 387 16.99 22.04 9.00
N ALA A 388 16.22 21.44 8.10
CA ALA A 388 14.81 21.11 8.33
C ALA A 388 14.52 19.66 7.94
N THR A 389 13.48 19.08 8.56
CA THR A 389 12.91 17.81 8.13
C THR A 389 11.92 18.06 7.00
N LEU A 390 12.18 17.47 5.84
CA LEU A 390 11.39 17.61 4.62
C LEU A 390 10.58 16.36 4.38
N SER A 391 9.33 16.55 3.97
CA SER A 391 8.46 15.48 3.48
C SER A 391 8.27 15.67 1.99
N GLY A 392 8.97 14.87 1.17
CA GLY A 392 8.87 14.94 -0.29
C GLY A 392 7.47 14.60 -0.81
N ALA A 393 6.75 13.71 -0.13
CA ALA A 393 5.39 13.30 -0.53
C ALA A 393 4.36 14.42 -0.42
N THR A 394 4.52 15.31 0.57
CA THR A 394 3.59 16.43 0.81
C THR A 394 4.16 17.77 0.36
N GLY A 395 5.47 17.84 0.05
CA GLY A 395 6.17 19.08 -0.26
C GLY A 395 6.19 20.06 0.92
N THR A 396 6.27 19.53 2.16
CA THR A 396 6.28 20.33 3.39
C THR A 396 7.59 20.23 4.15
N TYR A 397 7.87 21.22 5.01
CA TYR A 397 9.02 21.20 5.92
C TYR A 397 8.59 21.39 7.39
N SER A 398 9.40 20.86 8.32
CA SER A 398 9.18 20.98 9.77
C SER A 398 10.51 20.95 10.54
N ASN A 399 10.48 21.23 11.84
CA ASN A 399 11.64 21.14 12.74
C ASN A 399 12.89 21.90 12.24
N PHE A 400 12.68 23.11 11.71
CA PHE A 400 13.78 23.96 11.26
C PHE A 400 14.67 24.36 12.44
N THR A 401 15.97 24.10 12.31
CA THR A 401 17.01 24.51 13.26
C THR A 401 18.06 25.33 12.54
N GLU A 402 18.27 26.55 13.01
CA GLU A 402 19.27 27.48 12.47
C GLU A 402 20.68 26.90 12.61
N VAL A 403 21.44 26.92 11.50
CA VAL A 403 22.83 26.46 11.42
C VAL A 403 23.54 27.34 10.41
N ALA A 404 24.73 27.85 10.74
CA ALA A 404 25.47 28.71 9.83
C ALA A 404 25.99 27.87 8.65
N LEU A 405 25.43 28.12 7.46
CA LEU A 405 25.83 27.42 6.22
C LEU A 405 26.69 28.27 5.29
N TYR A 406 26.84 29.57 5.55
CA TYR A 406 27.66 30.47 4.74
C TYR A 406 28.96 30.82 5.46
N GLN A 407 30.08 30.61 4.78
CA GLN A 407 31.39 31.11 5.17
C GLN A 407 31.97 31.84 3.97
N SER A 408 32.30 33.13 4.12
CA SER A 408 32.95 33.90 3.06
C SER A 408 34.35 33.31 2.83
N THR A 409 34.54 32.63 1.71
CA THR A 409 35.82 32.02 1.36
C THR A 409 36.24 32.47 -0.03
N GLN A 410 37.23 33.37 -0.08
CA GLN A 410 37.97 33.86 -1.26
C GLN A 410 37.24 34.82 -2.24
N GLY A 411 37.88 35.97 -2.51
CA GLY A 411 38.01 36.62 -3.82
C GLY A 411 36.81 37.30 -4.51
N GLY A 412 35.58 37.22 -4.01
CA GLY A 412 34.38 37.80 -4.63
C GLY A 412 33.57 38.71 -3.70
N GLU A 413 32.56 39.37 -4.26
CA GLU A 413 31.59 40.15 -3.48
C GLU A 413 30.73 39.20 -2.62
N PRO A 414 30.54 39.48 -1.32
CA PRO A 414 29.78 38.61 -0.43
C PRO A 414 28.32 38.52 -0.86
N LEU A 415 27.66 37.44 -0.45
CA LEU A 415 26.23 37.27 -0.70
C LEU A 415 25.43 38.47 -0.20
N LEU A 416 24.39 38.85 -0.93
CA LEU A 416 23.54 39.98 -0.61
C LEU A 416 22.28 39.52 0.11
N ASP A 417 21.66 40.43 0.85
CA ASP A 417 20.37 40.11 1.44
C ASP A 417 19.37 40.02 0.29
N PRO A 418 18.50 38.99 0.23
CA PRO A 418 17.59 38.81 -0.91
C PRO A 418 16.71 40.04 -1.21
N LEU A 419 16.36 40.83 -0.18
CA LEU A 419 15.65 42.11 -0.35
C LEU A 419 16.57 43.18 -0.95
N TYR A 420 17.79 43.28 -0.43
CA TYR A 420 18.79 44.21 -0.93
C TYR A 420 19.19 43.88 -2.38
N ALA A 421 19.36 42.61 -2.73
CA ALA A 421 19.65 42.14 -4.08
C ALA A 421 18.59 42.60 -5.09
N LEU A 422 17.30 42.51 -4.72
CA LEU A 422 16.20 43.00 -5.53
C LEU A 422 16.27 44.53 -5.71
N PHE A 423 16.49 45.27 -4.64
CA PHE A 423 16.55 46.74 -4.69
C PHE A 423 17.77 47.23 -5.46
N TYR A 424 18.89 46.54 -5.30
CA TYR A 424 20.10 46.81 -6.05
C TYR A 424 19.88 46.55 -7.54
N TYR A 425 19.24 45.45 -7.94
CA TYR A 425 18.90 45.20 -9.34
C TYR A 425 18.03 46.31 -9.94
N LEU A 426 17.00 46.75 -9.22
CA LEU A 426 16.12 47.84 -9.65
C LEU A 426 16.89 49.17 -9.79
N GLY A 427 17.71 49.53 -8.80
CA GLY A 427 18.52 50.76 -8.83
C GLY A 427 19.62 50.72 -9.90
N TYR A 428 20.36 49.61 -9.97
CA TYR A 428 21.45 49.41 -10.93
C TYR A 428 20.95 49.46 -12.37
N GLY A 429 19.84 48.77 -12.69
CA GLY A 429 19.28 48.77 -14.04
C GLY A 429 18.79 50.14 -14.50
N SER A 430 18.42 51.03 -13.57
CA SER A 430 18.13 52.43 -13.88
C SER A 430 19.39 53.24 -14.14
N SER A 431 20.45 53.06 -13.34
CA SER A 431 21.70 53.82 -13.46
C SER A 431 22.54 53.45 -14.68
N THR A 432 22.40 52.21 -15.17
CA THR A 432 23.19 51.65 -16.28
C THR A 432 22.45 51.62 -17.62
N ASN A 433 21.31 52.30 -17.71
CA ASN A 433 20.44 52.33 -18.88
C ASN A 433 19.88 50.97 -19.34
N LEU A 434 19.96 49.93 -18.49
CA LEU A 434 19.40 48.60 -18.76
C LEU A 434 17.88 48.70 -19.02
N PHE A 435 17.20 49.54 -18.24
CA PHE A 435 15.77 49.78 -18.37
C PHE A 435 15.39 50.97 -19.26
N THR A 436 16.34 51.63 -19.92
CA THR A 436 16.04 52.71 -20.90
C THR A 436 16.17 52.23 -22.35
N ASN A 437 17.12 51.34 -22.64
CA ASN A 437 17.49 50.98 -24.01
C ASN A 437 16.87 49.67 -24.54
N ASP A 438 16.33 48.81 -23.66
CA ASP A 438 15.76 47.52 -24.04
C ASP A 438 14.30 47.39 -23.57
N ASP A 439 13.38 47.47 -24.53
CA ASP A 439 11.94 47.34 -24.27
C ASP A 439 11.55 45.94 -23.77
N SER A 440 12.34 44.91 -24.08
CA SER A 440 12.07 43.55 -23.63
C SER A 440 12.35 43.39 -22.12
N SER A 441 13.47 43.95 -21.64
CA SER A 441 13.79 44.04 -20.21
C SER A 441 12.78 44.88 -19.42
N LYS A 442 12.30 46.00 -19.98
CA LYS A 442 11.22 46.81 -19.37
C LYS A 442 9.93 46.00 -19.21
N ALA A 443 9.50 45.34 -20.28
CA ALA A 443 8.29 44.53 -20.29
C ALA A 443 8.38 43.31 -19.34
N ALA A 444 9.58 42.78 -19.12
CA ALA A 444 9.83 41.66 -18.23
C ALA A 444 9.65 42.05 -16.75
N VAL A 445 10.24 43.17 -16.32
CA VAL A 445 10.08 43.68 -14.95
C VAL A 445 8.63 44.11 -14.66
N VAL A 446 8.00 44.78 -15.61
CA VAL A 446 6.60 45.22 -15.48
C VAL A 446 5.65 44.02 -15.36
N ARG A 447 5.85 42.95 -16.14
CA ARG A 447 5.13 41.68 -15.95
C ARG A 447 5.38 41.03 -14.60
N ALA A 448 6.62 41.06 -14.11
CA ALA A 448 6.97 40.52 -12.79
C ALA A 448 6.23 41.21 -11.63
N LEU A 449 5.84 42.47 -11.83
CA LEU A 449 5.04 43.26 -10.89
C LEU A 449 3.52 43.12 -11.08
N GLY A 450 3.08 42.19 -11.94
CA GLY A 450 1.66 41.86 -12.13
C GLY A 450 0.96 42.61 -13.26
N TYR A 451 1.66 43.45 -14.03
CA TYR A 451 1.06 44.12 -15.17
C TYR A 451 0.78 43.13 -16.31
N THR A 452 -0.44 43.16 -16.83
CA THR A 452 -0.86 42.27 -17.92
C THR A 452 -0.91 43.03 -19.24
N GLY A 453 -0.15 42.57 -20.22
CA GLY A 453 -0.14 43.15 -21.56
C GLY A 453 -1.39 42.73 -22.36
N ILE A 454 -2.15 43.71 -22.84
CA ILE A 454 -3.22 43.58 -23.82
C ILE A 454 -2.64 44.01 -25.17
N SER A 455 -2.55 43.07 -26.11
CA SER A 455 -2.21 43.37 -27.51
C SER A 455 -3.49 43.56 -28.29
N LEU A 456 -3.81 44.82 -28.62
CA LEU A 456 -4.88 45.14 -29.57
C LEU A 456 -4.24 45.27 -30.97
N ASP A 457 -4.56 44.32 -31.86
CA ASP A 457 -4.38 44.42 -33.31
C ASP A 457 -2.98 44.84 -33.81
N GLY A 458 -1.92 44.15 -33.38
CA GLY A 458 -0.57 44.34 -33.93
C GLY A 458 0.11 45.68 -33.60
N SER A 459 -0.47 46.46 -32.68
CA SER A 459 0.11 47.68 -32.13
C SER A 459 0.90 47.41 -30.83
N THR A 460 1.62 48.43 -30.35
CA THR A 460 2.39 48.37 -29.10
C THR A 460 1.52 47.89 -27.93
N PRO A 461 1.97 46.90 -27.13
CA PRO A 461 1.16 46.32 -26.07
C PRO A 461 0.77 47.38 -25.04
N SER A 462 -0.51 47.44 -24.69
CA SER A 462 -0.99 48.27 -23.58
C SER A 462 -1.06 47.45 -22.31
N TYR A 463 -0.72 48.01 -21.14
CA TYR A 463 -0.70 47.24 -19.90
C TYR A 463 -1.90 47.60 -19.00
N THR A 464 -2.57 46.58 -18.48
CA THR A 464 -3.52 46.76 -17.39
C THR A 464 -2.76 47.00 -16.10
N GLN A 465 -3.15 48.02 -15.35
CA GLN A 465 -2.46 48.42 -14.12
C GLN A 465 -2.91 47.54 -12.94
N PRO A 466 -1.99 46.85 -12.25
CA PRO A 466 -2.30 46.07 -11.06
C PRO A 466 -2.53 46.96 -9.84
N SER A 467 -3.24 46.41 -8.85
CA SER A 467 -3.41 47.02 -7.54
C SER A 467 -2.08 47.11 -6.77
N LEU A 468 -2.02 47.95 -5.74
CA LEU A 468 -0.80 48.08 -4.92
C LEU A 468 -0.47 46.78 -4.17
N ASP A 469 -1.49 45.99 -3.81
CA ASP A 469 -1.33 44.66 -3.20
C ASP A 469 -0.69 43.66 -4.18
N GLU A 470 -1.13 43.64 -5.44
CA GLU A 470 -0.54 42.77 -6.48
C GLU A 470 0.92 43.14 -6.78
N ILE A 471 1.24 44.44 -6.78
CA ILE A 471 2.62 44.92 -6.92
C ILE A 471 3.46 44.48 -5.71
N ALA A 472 2.90 44.55 -4.50
CA ALA A 472 3.58 44.08 -3.29
C ALA A 472 3.88 42.57 -3.37
N THR A 473 2.91 41.77 -3.83
CA THR A 473 3.12 40.35 -4.13
C THR A 473 4.21 40.14 -5.18
N GLY A 474 4.26 40.95 -6.24
CA GLY A 474 5.31 40.93 -7.24
C GLY A 474 6.70 41.15 -6.63
N PHE A 475 6.86 42.10 -5.72
CA PHE A 475 8.11 42.30 -4.98
C PHE A 475 8.45 41.13 -4.06
N TRP A 476 7.47 40.56 -3.35
CA TRP A 476 7.68 39.39 -2.49
C TRP A 476 8.17 38.17 -3.29
N ARG A 477 7.64 37.97 -4.51
CA ARG A 477 8.16 36.96 -5.45
C ARG A 477 9.61 37.25 -5.82
N GLY A 478 9.97 38.51 -6.10
CA GLY A 478 11.35 38.91 -6.42
C GLY A 478 12.35 38.55 -5.33
N VAL A 479 12.01 38.85 -4.07
CA VAL A 479 12.82 38.45 -2.89
C VAL A 479 12.95 36.93 -2.83
N SER A 480 11.83 36.21 -2.99
CA SER A 480 11.79 34.75 -2.94
C SER A 480 12.62 34.10 -4.05
N TYR A 481 12.65 34.68 -5.25
CA TYR A 481 13.47 34.21 -6.36
C TYR A 481 14.97 34.44 -6.13
N ASN A 482 15.39 35.53 -5.47
CA ASN A 482 16.79 35.70 -5.06
C ASN A 482 17.22 34.58 -4.09
N VAL A 483 16.36 34.22 -3.12
CA VAL A 483 16.64 33.06 -2.26
C VAL A 483 16.68 31.75 -3.04
N ALA A 484 15.77 31.55 -3.99
CA ALA A 484 15.78 30.38 -4.87
C ALA A 484 17.08 30.31 -5.69
N GLY A 485 17.54 31.45 -6.22
CA GLY A 485 18.80 31.58 -6.94
C GLY A 485 20.00 31.17 -6.09
N LEU A 486 20.11 31.71 -4.87
CA LEU A 486 21.10 31.27 -3.89
C LEU A 486 21.03 29.76 -3.66
N GLY A 487 19.82 29.27 -3.40
CA GLY A 487 19.54 27.87 -3.13
C GLY A 487 19.85 26.95 -4.31
N LEU A 488 19.88 27.43 -5.55
CA LEU A 488 20.24 26.68 -6.76
C LEU A 488 21.75 26.66 -6.99
N LEU A 489 22.40 27.81 -6.88
CA LEU A 489 23.84 27.98 -7.10
C LEU A 489 24.69 27.26 -6.04
N SER A 490 24.13 27.11 -4.83
CA SER A 490 24.80 26.49 -3.68
C SER A 490 24.60 24.97 -3.55
N ARG A 491 23.91 24.30 -4.50
CA ARG A 491 23.60 22.87 -4.38
C ARG A 491 24.81 21.98 -4.66
N SER A 492 24.90 20.88 -3.94
CA SER A 492 25.73 19.73 -4.29
C SER A 492 25.03 18.41 -3.95
N ASN A 493 25.42 17.33 -4.64
CA ASN A 493 24.99 15.96 -4.37
C ASN A 493 26.10 15.10 -3.72
N ASP A 494 27.19 15.71 -3.24
CA ASP A 494 28.35 15.01 -2.69
C ASP A 494 28.07 14.31 -1.34
N THR A 495 26.97 14.64 -0.67
CA THR A 495 26.63 14.13 0.67
C THR A 495 25.39 13.24 0.64
N LEU A 496 25.50 12.06 1.24
CA LEU A 496 24.37 11.15 1.44
C LEU A 496 23.66 11.48 2.75
N TYR A 497 22.32 11.50 2.72
CA TYR A 497 21.47 11.78 3.85
C TYR A 497 20.58 10.58 4.18
N PRO A 498 20.41 10.24 5.48
CA PRO A 498 19.45 9.24 5.89
C PRO A 498 18.04 9.74 5.61
N ALA A 499 17.23 8.88 5.02
CA ALA A 499 15.85 9.17 4.65
C ALA A 499 14.95 7.97 4.90
N VAL A 500 13.67 8.27 5.06
CA VAL A 500 12.63 7.26 5.21
C VAL A 500 11.77 7.28 3.95
N GLN A 501 11.78 6.18 3.21
CA GLN A 501 10.89 5.97 2.08
C GLN A 501 9.65 5.21 2.55
N SER A 502 8.46 5.76 2.31
CA SER A 502 7.20 5.07 2.58
C SER A 502 6.70 4.40 1.30
N GLY A 503 6.68 3.06 1.29
CA GLY A 503 6.17 2.24 0.19
C GLY A 503 4.93 1.44 0.58
N GLN A 504 4.10 1.06 -0.39
CA GLN A 504 2.99 0.12 -0.16
C GLN A 504 3.46 -1.30 -0.51
N THR A 505 3.23 -2.26 0.39
CA THR A 505 3.55 -3.67 0.15
C THR A 505 2.45 -4.59 0.66
N SER A 506 2.31 -5.75 0.01
CA SER A 506 1.33 -6.77 0.35
C SER A 506 1.95 -7.81 1.27
N VAL A 507 1.52 -7.86 2.53
CA VAL A 507 2.05 -8.79 3.53
C VAL A 507 0.92 -9.50 4.27
N TYR A 508 1.24 -10.61 4.94
CA TYR A 508 0.31 -11.27 5.83
C TYR A 508 0.05 -10.43 7.08
N VAL A 509 -1.22 -10.27 7.42
CA VAL A 509 -1.66 -9.60 8.65
C VAL A 509 -2.45 -10.58 9.49
N ARG A 510 -2.21 -10.61 10.80
CA ARG A 510 -2.95 -11.50 11.71
C ARG A 510 -4.26 -10.87 12.17
N GLU A 511 -5.37 -11.49 11.80
CA GLU A 511 -6.70 -11.18 12.31
C GLU A 511 -6.97 -11.96 13.60
N LYS A 512 -6.81 -11.30 14.75
CA LYS A 512 -6.82 -11.93 16.09
C LYS A 512 -8.04 -12.83 16.34
N ARG A 513 -9.24 -12.39 15.93
CA ARG A 513 -10.48 -13.14 16.17
C ARG A 513 -10.50 -14.48 15.42
N PHE A 514 -10.09 -14.46 14.16
CA PHE A 514 -10.01 -15.66 13.33
C PHE A 514 -8.83 -16.55 13.71
N ALA A 515 -7.70 -15.97 14.13
CA ALA A 515 -6.55 -16.74 14.62
C ALA A 515 -6.89 -17.56 15.87
N ILE A 516 -7.56 -16.95 16.86
CA ILE A 516 -8.03 -17.67 18.05
C ILE A 516 -8.98 -18.81 17.68
N ALA A 517 -9.96 -18.54 16.80
CA ALA A 517 -10.88 -19.56 16.33
C ALA A 517 -10.15 -20.72 15.60
N ALA A 518 -9.16 -20.41 14.76
CA ALA A 518 -8.35 -21.42 14.07
C ALA A 518 -7.57 -22.30 15.05
N TYR A 519 -6.95 -21.72 16.08
CA TYR A 519 -6.23 -22.47 17.11
C TYR A 519 -7.14 -23.36 17.94
N VAL A 520 -8.33 -22.85 18.31
CA VAL A 520 -9.34 -23.65 19.02
C VAL A 520 -9.81 -24.83 18.17
N LEU A 521 -10.04 -24.62 16.87
CA LEU A 521 -10.41 -25.69 15.96
C LEU A 521 -9.30 -26.73 15.79
N LEU A 522 -8.04 -26.31 15.64
CA LEU A 522 -6.88 -27.20 15.58
C LEU A 522 -6.69 -28.00 16.87
N ALA A 523 -6.82 -27.35 18.03
CA ALA A 523 -6.73 -28.02 19.33
C ALA A 523 -7.87 -29.03 19.50
N THR A 524 -9.10 -28.66 19.12
CA THR A 524 -10.26 -29.56 19.17
C THR A 524 -10.07 -30.77 18.26
N TRP A 525 -9.63 -30.54 17.02
CA TRP A 525 -9.29 -31.59 16.06
C TRP A 525 -8.22 -32.55 16.61
N LEU A 526 -7.13 -32.01 17.17
CA LEU A 526 -6.05 -32.81 17.74
C LEU A 526 -6.52 -33.65 18.93
N LEU A 527 -7.28 -33.04 19.86
CA LEU A 527 -7.80 -33.74 21.04
C LEU A 527 -8.78 -34.85 20.65
N LEU A 528 -9.67 -34.60 19.68
CA LEU A 528 -10.60 -35.60 19.17
C LEU A 528 -9.85 -36.75 18.48
N LEU A 529 -8.84 -36.45 17.66
CA LEU A 529 -8.00 -37.47 17.05
C LEU A 529 -7.29 -38.31 18.10
N LEU A 530 -6.59 -37.70 19.05
CA LEU A 530 -5.90 -38.42 20.12
C LEU A 530 -6.86 -39.28 20.94
N PHE A 531 -8.07 -38.78 21.22
CA PHE A 531 -9.10 -39.53 21.94
C PHE A 531 -9.59 -40.76 21.15
N ILE A 532 -9.93 -40.58 19.87
CA ILE A 532 -10.40 -41.66 18.99
C ILE A 532 -9.30 -42.69 18.77
N THR A 533 -8.07 -42.25 18.50
CA THR A 533 -6.90 -43.11 18.32
C THR A 533 -6.58 -43.86 19.62
N GLY A 534 -6.52 -43.19 20.78
CA GLY A 534 -6.22 -43.84 22.05
C GLY A 534 -7.25 -44.89 22.46
N ARG A 535 -8.54 -44.66 22.18
CA ARG A 535 -9.63 -45.59 22.52
C ARG A 535 -9.72 -46.78 21.56
N SER A 536 -9.54 -46.52 20.26
CA SER A 536 -9.90 -47.46 19.21
C SER A 536 -8.71 -48.02 18.44
N PHE A 537 -7.48 -47.52 18.58
CA PHE A 537 -6.31 -48.07 17.88
C PHE A 537 -5.96 -49.48 18.39
N ARG A 538 -6.35 -50.51 17.66
CA ARG A 538 -6.12 -51.93 18.00
C ARG A 538 -5.61 -52.70 16.77
N PRO A 539 -5.14 -53.95 16.94
CA PRO A 539 -4.92 -54.86 15.82
C PRO A 539 -6.19 -55.02 14.98
N THR A 540 -6.06 -55.03 13.66
CA THR A 540 -7.16 -55.15 12.71
C THR A 540 -6.86 -56.21 11.67
N PHE A 541 -7.84 -56.59 10.87
CA PHE A 541 -7.68 -57.51 9.73
C PHE A 541 -7.47 -56.76 8.39
N GLY A 542 -7.39 -55.43 8.43
CA GLY A 542 -7.23 -54.58 7.26
C GLY A 542 -6.68 -53.19 7.59
N GLY A 543 -6.08 -52.54 6.58
CA GLY A 543 -5.41 -51.24 6.70
C GLY A 543 -6.32 -50.01 6.52
N SER A 544 -7.50 -50.17 5.92
CA SER A 544 -8.56 -49.15 5.76
C SER A 544 -9.93 -49.84 5.84
N PHE A 545 -10.96 -49.12 6.26
CA PHE A 545 -12.34 -49.62 6.20
C PHE A 545 -13.03 -49.08 4.95
N ASP A 546 -13.23 -49.95 3.96
CA ASP A 546 -13.79 -49.61 2.64
C ASP A 546 -14.98 -50.52 2.30
N SER A 547 -15.82 -50.11 1.35
CA SER A 547 -17.07 -50.81 1.01
C SER A 547 -16.86 -52.27 0.57
N TYR A 548 -15.67 -52.62 0.05
CA TYR A 548 -15.30 -54.01 -0.24
C TYR A 548 -15.23 -54.88 1.02
N ILE A 549 -14.67 -54.35 2.11
CA ILE A 549 -14.58 -55.07 3.39
C ILE A 549 -15.98 -55.27 3.95
N THR A 550 -16.84 -54.24 3.88
CA THR A 550 -18.23 -54.37 4.30
C THR A 550 -18.98 -55.40 3.45
N ALA A 551 -18.81 -55.39 2.12
CA ALA A 551 -19.42 -56.38 1.24
C ALA A 551 -18.99 -57.80 1.60
N LYS A 552 -17.70 -58.01 1.90
CA LYS A 552 -17.19 -59.31 2.39
C LYS A 552 -17.84 -59.71 3.72
N LEU A 553 -17.96 -58.80 4.68
CA LEU A 553 -18.63 -59.07 5.97
C LEU A 553 -20.12 -59.40 5.81
N VAL A 554 -20.80 -58.83 4.80
CA VAL A 554 -22.19 -59.16 4.50
C VAL A 554 -22.32 -60.54 3.85
N MET A 555 -21.36 -60.99 3.05
CA MET A 555 -21.36 -62.34 2.49
C MET A 555 -21.30 -63.44 3.57
N ASP A 556 -20.70 -63.14 4.73
CA ASP A 556 -20.66 -64.05 5.88
C ASP A 556 -22.01 -64.10 6.64
N LYS A 557 -22.96 -63.19 6.34
CA LYS A 557 -24.34 -63.19 6.85
C LYS A 557 -25.36 -63.02 5.71
N PRO A 558 -25.63 -64.09 4.92
CA PRO A 558 -26.47 -64.00 3.72
C PRO A 558 -27.91 -63.54 3.99
N GLY A 559 -28.42 -63.73 5.20
CA GLY A 559 -29.76 -63.26 5.61
C GLY A 559 -29.94 -61.74 5.68
N LEU A 560 -28.86 -60.95 5.51
CA LEU A 560 -28.91 -59.49 5.45
C LEU A 560 -29.25 -58.95 4.05
N VAL A 561 -29.09 -59.77 3.00
CA VAL A 561 -29.30 -59.36 1.61
C VAL A 561 -30.69 -59.80 1.16
N ASP A 562 -31.63 -58.85 1.08
CA ASP A 562 -32.90 -59.10 0.39
C ASP A 562 -32.63 -59.30 -1.11
N HIS A 563 -33.28 -60.27 -1.75
CA HIS A 563 -33.06 -60.64 -3.16
C HIS A 563 -33.70 -59.64 -4.15
N SER A 564 -34.16 -58.48 -3.66
CA SER A 564 -34.78 -57.42 -4.44
C SER A 564 -33.74 -56.33 -4.82
N ARG A 565 -33.88 -55.75 -6.03
CA ARG A 565 -33.02 -54.65 -6.49
C ARG A 565 -33.45 -53.35 -5.79
N GLY A 566 -32.56 -52.69 -5.05
CA GLY A 566 -32.88 -51.45 -4.32
C GLY A 566 -31.66 -50.73 -3.72
N ASP A 567 -31.90 -49.53 -3.19
CA ASP A 567 -30.91 -48.72 -2.46
C ASP A 567 -30.72 -49.27 -1.02
N LEU A 568 -29.60 -48.96 -0.38
CA LEU A 568 -29.27 -49.37 0.99
C LEU A 568 -30.38 -48.99 1.99
N ALA A 569 -31.04 -47.86 1.74
CA ALA A 569 -32.17 -47.36 2.54
C ALA A 569 -33.45 -48.18 2.43
N SER A 570 -33.59 -49.01 1.38
CA SER A 570 -34.78 -49.84 1.12
C SER A 570 -34.71 -51.25 1.71
N ASN A 571 -33.53 -51.70 2.14
CA ASN A 571 -33.36 -53.02 2.74
C ASN A 571 -33.61 -52.96 4.27
N GLU A 572 -34.74 -53.48 4.72
CA GLU A 572 -35.11 -53.50 6.14
C GLU A 572 -34.20 -54.40 6.99
N ASN A 573 -33.58 -55.42 6.39
CA ASN A 573 -32.68 -56.36 7.09
C ASN A 573 -31.38 -55.67 7.55
N LEU A 574 -30.99 -54.56 6.93
CA LEU A 574 -29.82 -53.76 7.35
C LEU A 574 -30.07 -52.94 8.63
N ARG A 575 -31.32 -52.89 9.13
CA ARG A 575 -31.64 -52.28 10.42
C ARG A 575 -31.37 -53.23 11.60
N ALA A 576 -31.03 -54.48 11.32
CA ALA A 576 -30.64 -55.45 12.35
C ALA A 576 -29.42 -54.93 13.16
N PRO A 577 -29.35 -55.25 14.46
CA PRO A 577 -28.24 -54.84 15.30
C PRO A 577 -26.93 -55.45 14.82
N PHE A 578 -25.86 -54.66 14.86
CA PHE A 578 -24.50 -55.13 14.64
C PHE A 578 -23.78 -55.23 15.99
N PHE A 579 -23.22 -56.41 16.30
CA PHE A 579 -22.63 -56.65 17.61
C PHE A 579 -21.11 -56.38 17.63
N ARG A 580 -20.31 -57.31 17.13
CA ARG A 580 -18.85 -57.17 16.98
C ARG A 580 -18.29 -58.21 16.04
N ILE A 581 -17.05 -57.97 15.60
CA ILE A 581 -16.24 -58.95 14.88
C ILE A 581 -15.35 -59.70 15.87
N GLY A 582 -15.45 -61.03 15.88
CA GLY A 582 -14.67 -61.97 16.70
C GLY A 582 -13.86 -62.95 15.85
N ARG A 583 -13.25 -63.95 16.51
CA ARG A 583 -12.63 -65.11 15.86
C ARG A 583 -13.50 -66.35 16.11
N ASP A 584 -13.71 -67.17 15.09
CA ASP A 584 -14.27 -68.51 15.27
C ASP A 584 -13.20 -69.52 15.72
N GLU A 585 -13.60 -70.76 16.00
CA GLU A 585 -12.71 -71.86 16.42
C GLU A 585 -11.63 -72.18 15.37
N SER A 586 -11.85 -71.80 14.10
CA SER A 586 -10.90 -71.96 12.99
C SER A 586 -9.99 -70.75 12.78
N GLY A 587 -10.09 -69.74 13.65
CA GLY A 587 -9.31 -68.50 13.58
C GLY A 587 -9.78 -67.52 12.51
N ARG A 588 -10.92 -67.76 11.85
CA ARG A 588 -11.50 -66.86 10.86
C ARG A 588 -12.20 -65.69 11.56
N VAL A 589 -12.17 -64.55 10.89
CA VAL A 589 -12.84 -63.33 11.30
C VAL A 589 -14.33 -63.49 11.02
N VAL A 590 -15.17 -63.59 12.05
CA VAL A 590 -16.63 -63.77 11.92
C VAL A 590 -17.38 -62.73 12.73
N VAL A 591 -18.62 -62.45 12.34
CA VAL A 591 -19.53 -61.61 13.14
C VAL A 591 -20.02 -62.43 14.33
N ALA A 592 -19.80 -61.93 15.55
CA ALA A 592 -20.31 -62.57 16.75
C ALA A 592 -21.84 -62.51 16.76
N GLU A 593 -22.47 -63.66 16.97
CA GLU A 593 -23.91 -63.78 17.27
C GLU A 593 -24.10 -63.77 18.79
N GLU A 594 -25.29 -63.36 19.24
CA GLU A 594 -25.66 -63.31 20.65
C GLU A 594 -25.98 -64.71 21.19
#